data_AF-A0A1J9PE87-F1
#
_entry.id   AF-A0A1J9PE87-F1
#
_cell.length_a   1.000
_cell.length_b   1.000
_cell.length_c   1.000
_cell.angle_alpha   90.00
_cell.angle_beta   90.00
_cell.angle_gamma   90.00
#
_symmetry.space_group_name_H-M   'P 1'
#
loop_
_entity.id
_entity.type
_entity.pdbx_description
1 polymer ?
#
loop_
_entity_poly.entity_id
_entity_poly.type
_entity_poly.pdbx_seq_one_letter_code
_entity_poly.pdbx_strand_id
1 'polypeptide(L)'
;MEKHQAGDFAQPRPCVHRDRKLLRLFRRSFILICLCLITYALIHKSHFPHGYIDDSVKRGTVDSASPLRGNNDNDDAQVLVDNSHLVPLEAHIMSKCPDAQYCLEELIVPAMVQVHDKVDFRLSFIGSVSNSSSDVSCMHGPDECVGDMLILCAANLPFPPGAKTQSTMPTIRSLGFANCLLASYEKIPERALVEDCALEHGIDFHALNACASRQVDEDDIKRAGVDDPNKLSGLALLRMDFKRNAALGITKSCTVRINEKLWCIRDNQEWKDCHPGGGETTTLVDEINRLYKSAR
;
A
#
# COMPACT_ATOMS: atom_id res chain seq x y z
N MET A 1 70.26 42.32 21.18
CA MET A 1 69.13 41.64 20.51
C MET A 1 68.52 40.75 21.58
N GLU A 2 67.27 40.85 22.01
CA GLU A 2 66.05 41.27 21.32
C GLU A 2 65.01 41.70 22.38
N LYS A 3 64.15 42.63 22.01
CA LYS A 3 63.09 43.23 22.81
C LYS A 3 61.85 42.34 22.66
N HIS A 4 61.25 41.82 23.74
CA HIS A 4 59.92 41.23 23.66
C HIS A 4 58.90 42.08 24.42
N GLN A 5 57.89 42.47 23.65
CA GLN A 5 56.84 43.43 23.91
C GLN A 5 55.70 42.73 24.65
N ALA A 6 55.25 43.30 25.76
CA ALA A 6 54.01 42.89 26.43
C ALA A 6 52.82 43.35 25.57
N GLY A 7 51.99 42.40 25.13
CA GLY A 7 50.75 42.65 24.41
C GLY A 7 49.60 42.91 25.37
N ASP A 8 49.02 44.11 25.28
CA ASP A 8 47.77 44.51 25.92
C ASP A 8 46.58 43.84 25.20
N PHE A 9 45.77 43.06 25.93
CA PHE A 9 44.49 42.54 25.44
C PHE A 9 43.39 43.57 25.70
N ALA A 10 42.95 44.25 24.65
CA ALA A 10 41.80 45.14 24.68
C ALA A 10 40.49 44.36 24.86
N GLN A 11 39.70 44.72 25.88
CA GLN A 11 38.32 44.24 26.06
C GLN A 11 37.35 44.91 25.06
N PRO A 12 36.42 44.16 24.44
CA PRO A 12 35.36 44.76 23.62
C PRO A 12 34.23 45.34 24.49
N ARG A 13 33.83 46.59 24.21
CA ARG A 13 32.68 47.27 24.83
C ARG A 13 31.36 46.76 24.22
N PRO A 14 30.30 46.50 25.02
CA PRO A 14 29.01 46.06 24.49
C PRO A 14 28.15 47.22 23.97
N CYS A 15 27.62 47.06 22.76
CA CYS A 15 26.73 48.01 22.08
C CYS A 15 25.25 47.67 22.38
N VAL A 16 24.67 48.24 23.45
CA VAL A 16 23.34 47.80 24.00
C VAL A 16 22.15 48.68 23.57
N HIS A 17 22.34 49.70 22.71
CA HIS A 17 21.27 50.70 22.48
C HIS A 17 20.39 50.48 21.23
N ARG A 18 20.81 49.65 20.26
CA ARG A 18 20.13 49.55 18.94
C ARG A 18 19.04 48.46 18.85
N ASP A 19 19.08 47.43 19.72
CA ASP A 19 18.14 46.29 19.67
C ASP A 19 16.76 46.54 20.30
N ARG A 20 16.64 47.46 21.26
CA ARG A 20 15.35 47.73 21.93
C ARG A 20 14.32 48.40 21.02
N LYS A 21 14.75 49.12 19.97
CA LYS A 21 13.82 49.78 19.03
C LYS A 21 13.27 48.80 18.00
N LEU A 22 14.11 47.89 17.50
CA LEU A 22 13.73 46.83 16.58
C LEU A 22 12.75 45.85 17.23
N LEU A 23 13.02 45.40 18.46
CA LEU A 23 12.11 44.48 19.16
C LEU A 23 10.72 45.09 19.44
N ARG A 24 10.66 46.41 19.71
CA ARG A 24 9.37 47.11 19.88
C ARG A 24 8.60 47.25 18.57
N LEU A 25 9.29 47.43 17.44
CA LEU A 25 8.67 47.46 16.12
C LEU A 25 8.10 46.09 15.75
N PHE A 26 8.87 45.01 15.93
CA PHE A 26 8.38 43.64 15.69
C PHE A 26 7.18 43.27 16.56
N ARG A 27 7.19 43.63 17.84
CA ARG A 27 6.06 43.36 18.75
C ARG A 27 4.79 44.11 18.33
N ARG A 28 4.92 45.35 17.83
CA ARG A 28 3.77 46.14 17.33
C ARG A 28 3.22 45.56 16.03
N SER A 29 4.08 45.14 15.11
CA SER A 29 3.66 44.50 13.85
C SER A 29 2.96 43.16 14.10
N PHE A 30 3.47 42.34 15.02
CA PHE A 30 2.85 41.05 15.36
C PHE A 30 1.45 41.21 15.97
N ILE A 31 1.28 42.17 16.88
CA ILE A 31 -0.03 42.46 17.48
C ILE A 31 -1.04 42.89 16.40
N LEU A 32 -0.61 43.71 15.43
CA LEU A 32 -1.48 44.15 14.35
C LEU A 32 -1.93 42.98 13.46
N ILE A 33 -1.00 42.09 13.12
CA ILE A 33 -1.29 40.88 12.32
C ILE A 33 -2.27 39.96 13.04
N CYS A 34 -2.06 39.71 14.34
CA CYS A 34 -2.97 38.90 15.15
C CYS A 34 -4.38 39.50 15.21
N LEU A 35 -4.50 40.82 15.38
CA LEU A 35 -5.81 41.50 15.37
C LEU A 35 -6.51 41.36 14.01
N CYS A 36 -5.78 41.48 12.90
CA CYS A 36 -6.34 41.27 11.57
C CYS A 36 -6.81 39.82 11.32
N LEU A 37 -6.08 38.83 11.84
CA LEU A 37 -6.48 37.42 11.73
C LEU A 37 -7.72 37.10 12.58
N ILE A 38 -7.81 37.68 13.78
CA ILE A 38 -8.98 37.52 14.65
C ILE A 38 -10.20 38.19 14.02
N THR A 39 -10.08 39.41 13.49
CA THR A 39 -11.20 40.06 12.80
C THR A 39 -11.61 39.28 11.55
N TYR A 40 -10.64 38.76 10.78
CA TYR A 40 -10.93 37.89 9.64
C TYR A 40 -11.71 36.63 10.06
N ALA A 41 -11.29 35.94 11.13
CA ALA A 41 -11.98 34.75 11.64
C ALA A 41 -13.38 35.05 12.21
N LEU A 42 -13.59 36.25 12.77
CA LEU A 42 -14.90 36.70 13.25
C LEU A 42 -15.85 37.07 12.12
N ILE A 43 -15.33 37.65 11.04
CA ILE A 43 -16.11 38.05 9.84
C ILE A 43 -16.41 36.82 8.97
N HIS A 44 -15.46 35.90 8.85
CA HIS A 44 -15.59 34.64 8.11
C HIS A 44 -15.89 33.45 9.04
N LYS A 45 -16.80 33.61 10.01
CA LYS A 45 -17.37 32.46 10.73
C LYS A 45 -18.06 31.55 9.72
N SER A 46 -17.32 30.57 9.25
CA SER A 46 -17.78 29.49 8.38
C SER A 46 -18.91 28.74 9.06
N HIS A 47 -19.97 28.58 8.29
CA HIS A 47 -21.05 27.62 8.48
C HIS A 47 -20.51 26.28 8.97
N PHE A 48 -20.74 25.98 10.25
CA PHE A 48 -20.76 24.61 10.76
C PHE A 48 -22.22 24.13 10.71
N PRO A 49 -22.57 23.11 9.91
CA PRO A 49 -23.87 22.48 10.00
C PRO A 49 -23.94 21.70 11.31
N HIS A 50 -24.96 22.03 12.11
CA HIS A 50 -25.25 21.46 13.40
C HIS A 50 -26.22 20.28 13.23
N GLY A 51 -25.90 19.14 13.83
CA GLY A 51 -26.87 18.16 14.32
C GLY A 51 -27.18 16.95 13.43
N TYR A 52 -26.88 15.75 13.94
CA TYR A 52 -27.93 14.77 14.27
C TYR A 52 -27.36 13.71 15.24
N ILE A 53 -27.87 13.72 16.47
CA ILE A 53 -27.84 12.57 17.40
C ILE A 53 -29.25 11.98 17.30
N ASP A 54 -29.35 10.67 17.07
CA ASP A 54 -30.60 9.94 17.35
C ASP A 54 -30.29 8.69 18.18
N ASP A 55 -30.85 8.70 19.38
CA ASP A 55 -30.96 7.59 20.31
C ASP A 55 -32.23 6.82 19.96
N SER A 56 -32.12 5.54 19.61
CA SER A 56 -33.24 4.63 19.80
C SER A 56 -32.79 3.23 20.22
N VAL A 57 -32.67 3.10 21.54
CA VAL A 57 -32.81 1.85 22.29
C VAL A 57 -34.14 1.18 21.93
N LYS A 58 -34.12 -0.08 21.45
CA LYS A 58 -35.16 -1.05 21.75
C LYS A 58 -34.57 -2.44 22.03
N ARG A 59 -34.76 -2.85 23.28
CA ARG A 59 -34.57 -4.17 23.86
C ARG A 59 -35.78 -5.04 23.51
N GLY A 60 -35.55 -6.28 23.07
CA GLY A 60 -36.59 -7.31 22.87
C GLY A 60 -35.96 -8.70 22.86
N THR A 61 -36.34 -9.51 23.84
CA THR A 61 -35.86 -10.84 24.20
C THR A 61 -36.51 -11.98 23.40
N VAL A 62 -35.70 -13.02 23.13
CA VAL A 62 -35.98 -14.49 23.18
C VAL A 62 -37.23 -15.03 22.46
N ASP A 63 -37.06 -15.86 21.41
CA ASP A 63 -37.41 -17.30 21.48
C ASP A 63 -36.99 -18.11 20.23
N SER A 64 -36.92 -19.44 20.44
CA SER A 64 -36.32 -20.47 19.59
C SER A 64 -37.19 -20.95 18.40
N ALA A 65 -36.52 -21.67 17.48
CA ALA A 65 -36.99 -22.75 16.58
C ALA A 65 -37.15 -22.43 15.06
N SER A 66 -36.33 -23.14 14.27
CA SER A 66 -36.40 -23.43 12.82
C SER A 66 -37.74 -24.06 12.35
N PRO A 67 -37.92 -24.45 11.06
CA PRO A 67 -37.43 -23.92 9.77
C PRO A 67 -38.59 -23.68 8.76
N LEU A 68 -38.31 -22.98 7.65
CA LEU A 68 -38.78 -23.20 6.26
C LEU A 68 -39.16 -21.90 5.53
N ARG A 69 -38.42 -21.67 4.43
CA ARG A 69 -38.92 -21.31 3.09
C ARG A 69 -39.97 -20.20 3.01
N GLY A 70 -39.51 -18.97 2.82
CA GLY A 70 -40.28 -17.87 2.25
C GLY A 70 -39.47 -17.23 1.12
N ASN A 71 -39.98 -17.32 -0.11
CA ASN A 71 -39.57 -16.42 -1.19
C ASN A 71 -39.92 -15.00 -0.75
N ASN A 72 -38.94 -14.11 -0.72
CA ASN A 72 -39.17 -12.68 -0.74
C ASN A 72 -38.28 -12.11 -1.85
N ASP A 73 -38.94 -11.63 -2.89
CA ASP A 73 -38.40 -10.70 -3.87
C ASP A 73 -37.93 -9.46 -3.10
N ASN A 74 -36.62 -9.34 -2.95
CA ASN A 74 -35.95 -8.08 -2.64
C ASN A 74 -34.76 -7.99 -3.60
N ASP A 75 -34.90 -7.08 -4.55
CA ASP A 75 -33.83 -6.56 -5.42
C ASP A 75 -32.74 -5.89 -4.59
N ASP A 76 -31.92 -6.71 -3.93
CA ASP A 76 -30.54 -6.35 -3.62
C ASP A 76 -29.68 -7.52 -4.07
N ALA A 77 -29.65 -7.70 -5.40
CA ALA A 77 -28.65 -8.52 -6.04
C ALA A 77 -27.29 -7.92 -5.66
N GLN A 78 -26.62 -8.53 -4.68
CA GLN A 78 -25.19 -8.40 -4.56
C GLN A 78 -24.61 -8.64 -5.94
N VAL A 79 -24.11 -7.58 -6.56
CA VAL A 79 -23.42 -7.65 -7.84
C VAL A 79 -22.14 -8.42 -7.54
N LEU A 80 -22.23 -9.75 -7.63
CA LEU A 80 -21.06 -10.60 -7.80
C LEU A 80 -20.42 -10.09 -9.08
N VAL A 81 -19.28 -9.41 -8.94
CA VAL A 81 -18.49 -8.99 -10.09
C VAL A 81 -18.02 -10.29 -10.73
N ASP A 82 -18.70 -10.69 -11.79
CA ASP A 82 -18.33 -11.86 -12.58
C ASP A 82 -17.06 -11.55 -13.36
N ASN A 83 -15.93 -11.77 -12.70
CA ASN A 83 -14.60 -11.66 -13.28
C ASN A 83 -14.25 -12.86 -14.18
N SER A 84 -15.17 -13.80 -14.46
CA SER A 84 -14.88 -14.96 -15.31
C SER A 84 -14.41 -14.60 -16.72
N HIS A 85 -14.67 -13.36 -17.16
CA HIS A 85 -14.21 -12.83 -18.44
C HIS A 85 -12.85 -12.11 -18.39
N LEU A 86 -12.29 -11.83 -17.20
CA LEU A 86 -10.98 -11.16 -17.09
C LEU A 86 -9.85 -12.18 -17.28
N VAL A 87 -8.75 -11.75 -17.90
CA VAL A 87 -7.57 -12.60 -18.10
C VAL A 87 -6.73 -12.62 -16.81
N PRO A 88 -6.44 -13.79 -16.21
CA PRO A 88 -5.54 -13.85 -15.07
C PRO A 88 -4.14 -13.38 -15.46
N LEU A 89 -3.64 -12.32 -14.83
CA LEU A 89 -2.28 -11.81 -14.99
C LEU A 89 -1.60 -11.81 -13.63
N GLU A 90 -0.46 -12.47 -13.52
CA GLU A 90 0.23 -12.57 -12.24
C GLU A 90 1.72 -12.33 -12.39
N ALA A 91 2.26 -11.46 -11.53
CA ALA A 91 3.69 -11.28 -11.38
C ALA A 91 4.12 -11.82 -10.01
N HIS A 92 5.14 -12.68 -10.01
CA HIS A 92 5.74 -13.26 -8.82
C HIS A 92 7.10 -12.61 -8.60
N ILE A 93 7.23 -11.89 -7.49
CA ILE A 93 8.38 -11.03 -7.22
C ILE A 93 8.93 -11.27 -5.81
N MET A 94 9.99 -10.54 -5.47
CA MET A 94 10.42 -10.31 -4.12
C MET A 94 10.72 -8.81 -3.97
N SER A 95 10.29 -8.16 -2.89
CA SER A 95 10.33 -6.70 -2.79
C SER A 95 11.73 -6.09 -2.81
N LYS A 96 12.78 -6.86 -2.49
CA LYS A 96 14.20 -6.44 -2.53
C LYS A 96 14.96 -6.90 -3.77
N CYS A 97 14.28 -7.48 -4.75
CA CYS A 97 14.92 -8.01 -5.95
C CYS A 97 15.04 -6.95 -7.06
N PRO A 98 16.25 -6.67 -7.59
CA PRO A 98 16.43 -5.69 -8.68
C PRO A 98 15.74 -6.13 -9.99
N ASP A 99 15.63 -7.44 -10.26
CA ASP A 99 14.89 -7.94 -11.42
C ASP A 99 13.37 -7.72 -11.27
N ALA A 100 12.84 -7.67 -10.03
CA ALA A 100 11.45 -7.28 -9.80
C ALA A 100 11.22 -5.80 -10.10
N GLN A 101 12.13 -4.91 -9.69
CA GLN A 101 12.05 -3.49 -10.00
C GLN A 101 11.92 -3.28 -11.51
N TYR A 102 12.87 -3.84 -12.28
CA TYR A 102 12.84 -3.73 -13.74
C TYR A 102 11.55 -4.35 -14.33
N CYS A 103 11.14 -5.52 -13.84
CA CYS A 103 9.94 -6.20 -14.33
C CYS A 103 8.68 -5.35 -14.14
N LEU A 104 8.54 -4.67 -12.99
CA LEU A 104 7.41 -3.78 -12.77
C LEU A 104 7.50 -2.53 -13.65
N GLU A 105 8.66 -1.87 -13.67
CA GLU A 105 8.86 -0.60 -14.37
C GLU A 105 8.74 -0.72 -15.90
N GLU A 106 9.31 -1.78 -16.48
CA GLU A 106 9.49 -1.89 -17.94
C GLU A 106 8.47 -2.81 -18.61
N LEU A 107 7.76 -3.65 -17.85
CA LEU A 107 6.81 -4.62 -18.40
C LEU A 107 5.42 -4.51 -17.78
N ILE A 108 5.28 -4.71 -16.46
CA ILE A 108 3.96 -4.83 -15.84
C ILE A 108 3.22 -3.50 -15.79
N VAL A 109 3.83 -2.44 -15.26
CA VAL A 109 3.15 -1.14 -15.14
C VAL A 109 2.78 -0.56 -16.51
N PRO A 110 3.67 -0.53 -17.52
CA PRO A 110 3.32 -0.07 -18.86
C PRO A 110 2.21 -0.88 -19.54
N ALA A 111 2.15 -2.20 -19.30
CA ALA A 111 1.05 -3.04 -19.78
C ALA A 111 -0.26 -2.71 -19.05
N MET A 112 -0.24 -2.62 -17.72
CA MET A 112 -1.42 -2.34 -16.90
C MET A 112 -2.07 -0.99 -17.23
N VAL A 113 -1.30 0.02 -17.62
CA VAL A 113 -1.85 1.29 -18.15
C VAL A 113 -2.83 1.06 -19.32
N GLN A 114 -2.60 0.03 -20.14
CA GLN A 114 -3.37 -0.25 -21.35
C GLN A 114 -4.46 -1.34 -21.16
N VAL A 115 -4.32 -2.21 -20.16
CA VAL A 115 -5.15 -3.42 -20.02
C VAL A 115 -5.72 -3.66 -18.62
N HIS A 116 -5.60 -2.71 -17.68
CA HIS A 116 -6.11 -2.88 -16.29
C HIS A 116 -7.60 -3.27 -16.20
N ASP A 117 -8.41 -2.94 -17.22
CA ASP A 117 -9.83 -3.24 -17.30
C ASP A 117 -10.13 -4.65 -17.88
N LYS A 118 -9.11 -5.37 -18.34
CA LYS A 118 -9.21 -6.67 -19.02
C LYS A 118 -8.57 -7.81 -18.25
N VAL A 119 -7.92 -7.51 -17.12
CA VAL A 119 -7.15 -8.49 -16.35
C VAL A 119 -7.63 -8.56 -14.91
N ASP A 120 -7.55 -9.77 -14.36
CA ASP A 120 -7.50 -9.99 -12.93
C ASP A 120 -6.02 -10.04 -12.53
N PHE A 121 -5.49 -8.91 -12.07
CA PHE A 121 -4.08 -8.76 -11.77
C PHE A 121 -3.76 -9.08 -10.32
N ARG A 122 -2.74 -9.93 -10.12
CA ARG A 122 -2.18 -10.26 -8.81
C ARG A 122 -0.67 -10.04 -8.79
N LEU A 123 -0.19 -9.45 -7.70
CA LEU A 123 1.23 -9.40 -7.36
C LEU A 123 1.48 -10.37 -6.19
N SER A 124 2.36 -11.32 -6.39
CA SER A 124 2.66 -12.42 -5.46
C SER A 124 4.15 -12.44 -5.11
N PHE A 125 4.50 -13.06 -3.99
CA PHE A 125 5.79 -13.00 -3.35
C PHE A 125 6.41 -14.38 -3.11
N ILE A 126 7.73 -14.44 -3.31
CA ILE A 126 8.49 -15.68 -3.19
C ILE A 126 9.20 -15.70 -1.85
N GLY A 127 9.05 -16.80 -1.13
CA GLY A 127 9.75 -17.05 0.11
C GLY A 127 9.41 -18.42 0.66
N SER A 128 9.81 -18.69 1.90
CA SER A 128 9.56 -19.96 2.57
C SER A 128 8.87 -19.76 3.91
N VAL A 129 8.09 -20.75 4.31
CA VAL A 129 7.37 -20.79 5.60
C VAL A 129 7.84 -21.97 6.42
N SER A 130 7.88 -21.79 7.73
CA SER A 130 8.03 -22.91 8.67
C SER A 130 6.74 -23.72 8.78
N ASN A 131 6.88 -25.04 8.85
CA ASN A 131 5.76 -25.97 9.10
C ASN A 131 5.47 -26.15 10.60
N SER A 132 6.38 -25.72 11.48
CA SER A 132 6.28 -25.92 12.94
C SER A 132 6.13 -24.62 13.73
N SER A 133 6.22 -23.47 13.07
CA SER A 133 6.11 -22.14 13.65
C SER A 133 5.52 -21.17 12.62
N SER A 134 5.16 -19.97 13.08
CA SER A 134 4.70 -18.88 12.22
C SER A 134 5.86 -18.21 11.45
N ASP A 135 7.08 -18.71 11.56
CA ASP A 135 8.27 -18.12 10.93
C ASP A 135 8.20 -18.15 9.40
N VAL A 136 8.79 -17.13 8.79
CA VAL A 136 8.93 -16.95 7.36
C VAL A 136 10.38 -16.57 7.04
N SER A 137 10.84 -16.89 5.84
CA SER A 137 12.19 -16.53 5.39
C SER A 137 12.16 -16.08 3.94
N CYS A 138 12.89 -15.00 3.67
CA CYS A 138 12.98 -14.36 2.37
C CYS A 138 14.45 -14.35 1.88
N MET A 139 14.66 -14.32 0.56
CA MET A 139 15.97 -14.54 -0.04
C MET A 139 16.92 -13.36 0.18
N HIS A 140 16.38 -12.14 0.29
CA HIS A 140 17.16 -10.94 0.58
C HIS A 140 17.05 -10.47 2.05
N GLY A 141 16.74 -11.41 2.96
CA GLY A 141 16.72 -11.18 4.40
C GLY A 141 15.38 -10.65 4.95
N PRO A 142 15.34 -10.27 6.23
CA PRO A 142 14.09 -9.92 6.91
C PRO A 142 13.41 -8.67 6.35
N ASP A 143 14.18 -7.71 5.85
CA ASP A 143 13.65 -6.46 5.28
C ASP A 143 12.78 -6.73 4.04
N GLU A 144 13.12 -7.75 3.25
CA GLU A 144 12.29 -8.23 2.14
C GLU A 144 10.95 -8.75 2.63
N CYS A 145 10.94 -9.59 3.68
CA CYS A 145 9.69 -10.09 4.24
C CYS A 145 8.78 -8.95 4.71
N VAL A 146 9.36 -7.89 5.30
CA VAL A 146 8.59 -6.71 5.69
C VAL A 146 8.05 -5.97 4.47
N GLY A 147 8.85 -5.79 3.42
CA GLY A 147 8.42 -5.21 2.15
C GLY A 147 7.27 -5.97 1.51
N ASP A 148 7.38 -7.29 1.44
CA ASP A 148 6.36 -8.17 0.89
C ASP A 148 5.05 -8.07 1.70
N MET A 149 5.14 -8.06 3.05
CA MET A 149 3.97 -7.84 3.91
C MET A 149 3.32 -6.48 3.66
N LEU A 150 4.10 -5.40 3.51
CA LEU A 150 3.56 -4.06 3.24
C LEU A 150 2.77 -4.04 1.93
N ILE A 151 3.31 -4.63 0.85
CA ILE A 151 2.64 -4.64 -0.44
C ILE A 151 1.38 -5.53 -0.41
N LEU A 152 1.45 -6.70 0.24
CA LEU A 152 0.28 -7.57 0.44
C LEU A 152 -0.80 -6.87 1.26
N CYS A 153 -0.42 -6.19 2.34
CA CYS A 153 -1.35 -5.40 3.14
C CYS A 153 -2.01 -4.30 2.28
N ALA A 154 -1.22 -3.51 1.55
CA ALA A 154 -1.72 -2.46 0.67
C ALA A 154 -2.79 -2.97 -0.32
N ALA A 155 -2.60 -4.15 -0.90
CA ALA A 155 -3.55 -4.77 -1.83
C ALA A 155 -4.85 -5.26 -1.15
N ASN A 156 -4.81 -5.59 0.14
CA ASN A 156 -5.94 -6.20 0.86
C ASN A 156 -6.63 -5.26 1.85
N LEU A 157 -6.10 -4.05 2.06
CA LEU A 157 -6.75 -3.05 2.90
C LEU A 157 -8.15 -2.72 2.37
N PRO A 158 -9.15 -2.51 3.24
CA PRO A 158 -10.47 -2.07 2.84
C PRO A 158 -10.42 -0.75 2.07
N PHE A 159 -11.23 -0.65 1.02
CA PHE A 159 -11.41 0.61 0.30
C PHE A 159 -12.63 1.37 0.87
N PRO A 160 -12.55 2.70 1.11
CA PRO A 160 -13.54 3.44 1.92
C PRO A 160 -15.00 3.36 1.42
N PRO A 161 -15.99 3.55 2.33
CA PRO A 161 -17.41 3.43 2.03
C PRO A 161 -17.87 4.47 0.99
N GLY A 162 -18.33 3.96 -0.15
CA GLY A 162 -18.71 4.74 -1.34
C GLY A 162 -18.34 4.02 -2.65
N ALA A 163 -17.37 3.11 -2.59
CA ALA A 163 -17.07 2.19 -3.69
C ALA A 163 -18.13 1.09 -3.76
N LYS A 164 -19.00 1.16 -4.77
CA LYS A 164 -20.11 0.21 -4.95
C LYS A 164 -19.68 -1.17 -5.47
N THR A 165 -18.41 -1.35 -5.83
CA THR A 165 -17.93 -2.47 -6.65
C THR A 165 -16.66 -3.15 -6.17
N GLN A 166 -15.92 -2.59 -5.19
CA GLN A 166 -14.64 -3.15 -4.71
C GLN A 166 -14.58 -3.08 -3.19
N SER A 167 -14.35 -4.23 -2.54
CA SER A 167 -14.19 -4.34 -1.08
C SER A 167 -12.76 -4.04 -0.62
N THR A 168 -11.77 -4.21 -1.50
CA THR A 168 -10.34 -4.02 -1.23
C THR A 168 -9.74 -2.91 -2.10
N MET A 169 -8.51 -2.52 -1.78
CA MET A 169 -7.76 -1.48 -2.47
C MET A 169 -7.70 -1.71 -4.00
N PRO A 170 -8.06 -0.71 -4.84
CA PRO A 170 -7.97 -0.85 -6.28
C PRO A 170 -6.54 -1.15 -6.74
N THR A 171 -6.40 -2.05 -7.72
CA THR A 171 -5.10 -2.47 -8.27
C THR A 171 -4.21 -1.30 -8.69
N ILE A 172 -4.77 -0.24 -9.28
CA ILE A 172 -4.01 0.95 -9.68
C ILE A 172 -3.26 1.57 -8.49
N ARG A 173 -3.87 1.58 -7.29
CA ARG A 173 -3.25 2.14 -6.08
C ARG A 173 -2.24 1.17 -5.48
N SER A 174 -2.60 -0.10 -5.31
CA SER A 174 -1.72 -1.09 -4.69
C SER A 174 -0.51 -1.43 -5.56
N LEU A 175 -0.68 -1.56 -6.88
CA LEU A 175 0.43 -1.72 -7.83
C LEU A 175 1.29 -0.46 -7.92
N GLY A 176 0.67 0.73 -7.90
CA GLY A 176 1.41 1.99 -7.84
C GLY A 176 2.33 2.05 -6.62
N PHE A 177 1.79 1.73 -5.44
CA PHE A 177 2.57 1.63 -4.20
C PHE A 177 3.69 0.62 -4.27
N ALA A 178 3.43 -0.58 -4.81
CA ALA A 178 4.46 -1.59 -5.02
C ALA A 178 5.59 -1.04 -5.92
N ASN A 179 5.24 -0.42 -7.05
CA ASN A 179 6.21 0.14 -7.98
C ASN A 179 7.03 1.28 -7.34
N CYS A 180 6.39 2.15 -6.55
CA CYS A 180 7.07 3.22 -5.80
C CYS A 180 8.09 2.65 -4.80
N LEU A 181 7.72 1.62 -4.02
CA LEU A 181 8.64 0.96 -3.09
C LEU A 181 9.82 0.32 -3.84
N LEU A 182 9.54 -0.44 -4.90
CA LEU A 182 10.57 -1.16 -5.65
C LEU A 182 11.53 -0.23 -6.40
N ALA A 183 11.10 0.98 -6.77
CA ALA A 183 11.99 2.01 -7.32
C ALA A 183 13.12 2.42 -6.36
N SER A 184 12.99 2.13 -5.06
CA SER A 184 14.02 2.30 -4.04
C SER A 184 14.14 1.04 -3.17
N TYR A 185 14.11 -0.14 -3.79
CA TYR A 185 14.03 -1.43 -3.08
C TYR A 185 15.08 -1.60 -1.98
N GLU A 186 16.29 -1.06 -2.16
CA GLU A 186 17.37 -1.11 -1.17
C GLU A 186 16.98 -0.50 0.18
N LYS A 187 16.12 0.52 0.16
CA LYS A 187 15.64 1.26 1.33
C LYS A 187 14.40 0.66 1.97
N ILE A 188 13.80 -0.39 1.41
CA ILE A 188 12.67 -1.05 2.09
C ILE A 188 13.19 -1.67 3.40
N PRO A 189 12.50 -1.60 4.55
CA PRO A 189 11.21 -0.94 4.82
C PRO A 189 11.36 0.39 5.58
N GLU A 190 12.33 1.24 5.21
CA GLU A 190 12.53 2.56 5.82
C GLU A 190 11.20 3.32 5.87
N ARG A 191 10.83 3.77 7.06
CA ARG A 191 9.53 4.39 7.32
C ARG A 191 9.23 5.56 6.37
N ALA A 192 10.21 6.41 6.11
CA ALA A 192 10.06 7.58 5.24
C ALA A 192 9.64 7.16 3.82
N LEU A 193 10.29 6.15 3.24
CA LEU A 193 9.92 5.62 1.92
C LEU A 193 8.49 5.07 1.93
N VAL A 194 8.12 4.30 2.95
CA VAL A 194 6.78 3.69 3.05
C VAL A 194 5.70 4.75 3.21
N GLU A 195 5.92 5.76 4.05
CA GLU A 195 4.99 6.88 4.25
C GLU A 195 4.80 7.69 2.96
N ASP A 196 5.89 8.02 2.27
CA ASP A 196 5.85 8.79 1.02
C ASP A 196 5.08 8.03 -0.08
N CYS A 197 5.42 6.75 -0.31
CA CYS A 197 4.73 5.92 -1.30
C CYS A 197 3.25 5.68 -0.93
N ALA A 198 2.94 5.49 0.36
CA ALA A 198 1.57 5.31 0.81
C ALA A 198 0.74 6.59 0.56
N LEU A 199 1.31 7.76 0.86
CA LEU A 199 0.69 9.05 0.62
C LEU A 199 0.42 9.27 -0.88
N GLU A 200 1.43 9.01 -1.73
CA GLU A 200 1.34 9.19 -3.19
C GLU A 200 0.20 8.36 -3.81
N HIS A 201 0.02 7.12 -3.34
CA HIS A 201 -0.98 6.20 -3.87
C HIS A 201 -2.28 6.14 -3.06
N GLY A 202 -2.45 7.03 -2.08
CA GLY A 202 -3.67 7.14 -1.29
C GLY A 202 -3.98 5.87 -0.47
N ILE A 203 -2.94 5.28 0.12
CA ILE A 203 -3.01 4.17 1.06
C ILE A 203 -2.90 4.75 2.48
N ASP A 204 -3.82 4.34 3.35
CA ASP A 204 -3.77 4.76 4.75
C ASP A 204 -2.57 4.12 5.46
N PHE A 205 -1.55 4.93 5.77
CA PHE A 205 -0.32 4.45 6.38
C PHE A 205 -0.56 3.80 7.76
N HIS A 206 -1.53 4.29 8.53
CA HIS A 206 -1.81 3.72 9.85
C HIS A 206 -2.39 2.31 9.73
N ALA A 207 -3.36 2.10 8.85
CA ALA A 207 -3.96 0.81 8.55
C ALA A 207 -2.94 -0.15 7.93
N LEU A 208 -2.08 0.35 7.03
CA LEU A 208 -0.97 -0.39 6.46
C LEU A 208 -0.01 -0.90 7.54
N ASN A 209 0.45 0.00 8.41
CA ASN A 209 1.34 -0.33 9.51
C ASN A 209 0.67 -1.32 10.49
N ALA A 210 -0.61 -1.12 10.82
CA ALA A 210 -1.36 -2.02 11.70
C ALA A 210 -1.53 -3.43 11.11
N CYS A 211 -1.70 -3.54 9.79
CA CYS A 211 -1.72 -4.83 9.09
C CYS A 211 -0.35 -5.50 9.12
N ALA A 212 0.71 -4.78 8.76
CA ALA A 212 2.06 -5.32 8.65
C ALA A 212 2.70 -5.69 10.00
N SER A 213 2.33 -4.99 11.10
CA SER A 213 2.88 -5.25 12.44
C SER A 213 2.15 -6.35 13.22
N ARG A 214 1.11 -6.95 12.65
CA ARG A 214 0.25 -7.90 13.36
C ARG A 214 0.87 -9.29 13.38
N GLN A 215 0.93 -9.88 14.57
CA GLN A 215 1.50 -11.22 14.82
C GLN A 215 0.41 -12.29 14.89
N VAL A 216 -0.45 -12.33 13.86
CA VAL A 216 -1.51 -13.32 13.71
C VAL A 216 -1.25 -14.07 12.42
N ASP A 217 -1.14 -15.39 12.48
CA ASP A 217 -0.90 -16.21 11.29
C ASP A 217 -2.20 -16.75 10.65
N GLU A 218 -2.06 -17.45 9.53
CA GLU A 218 -3.19 -17.99 8.78
C GLU A 218 -3.98 -19.05 9.55
N ASP A 219 -3.36 -19.75 10.51
CA ASP A 219 -4.04 -20.76 11.29
C ASP A 219 -4.81 -20.14 12.46
N ASP A 220 -4.33 -19.03 13.03
CA ASP A 220 -5.09 -18.19 13.96
C ASP A 220 -6.34 -17.60 13.29
N ILE A 221 -6.21 -17.10 12.06
CA ILE A 221 -7.36 -16.56 11.29
C ILE A 221 -8.43 -17.64 11.07
N LYS A 222 -8.04 -18.85 10.64
CA LYS A 222 -8.97 -19.97 10.44
C LYS A 222 -9.68 -20.36 11.74
N ARG A 223 -8.98 -20.35 12.87
CA ARG A 223 -9.53 -20.70 14.19
C ARG A 223 -10.55 -19.67 14.69
N ALA A 224 -10.41 -18.40 14.33
CA ALA A 224 -11.20 -17.31 14.90
C ALA A 224 -12.56 -17.04 14.22
N GLY A 225 -12.91 -17.73 13.11
CA GLY A 225 -14.09 -17.42 12.29
C GLY A 225 -13.91 -16.13 11.46
N VAL A 226 -14.32 -16.16 10.19
CA VAL A 226 -13.88 -15.19 9.17
C VAL A 226 -15.05 -14.27 8.78
N ASP A 227 -15.12 -13.06 9.35
CA ASP A 227 -15.98 -11.95 8.85
C ASP A 227 -15.49 -10.55 9.29
N ASP A 228 -14.35 -10.42 10.00
CA ASP A 228 -13.89 -9.12 10.52
C ASP A 228 -12.69 -8.58 9.72
N PRO A 229 -12.85 -7.49 8.94
CA PRO A 229 -11.74 -6.83 8.24
C PRO A 229 -10.66 -6.32 9.22
N ASN A 230 -10.98 -6.14 10.50
CA ASN A 230 -9.98 -5.87 11.54
C ASN A 230 -9.10 -7.07 11.89
N LYS A 231 -9.22 -8.23 11.22
CA LYS A 231 -8.32 -9.40 11.35
C LYS A 231 -7.23 -9.49 10.26
N LEU A 232 -7.18 -8.55 9.31
CA LEU A 232 -6.14 -8.55 8.26
C LEU A 232 -4.72 -8.53 8.84
N SER A 233 -3.89 -9.52 8.52
CA SER A 233 -2.54 -9.65 9.06
C SER A 233 -1.54 -9.84 7.94
N GLY A 234 -0.52 -8.98 7.88
CA GLY A 234 0.56 -9.09 6.90
C GLY A 234 1.25 -10.44 6.97
N LEU A 235 1.48 -10.96 8.18
CA LEU A 235 2.10 -12.28 8.39
C LEU A 235 1.24 -13.41 7.80
N ALA A 236 -0.06 -13.40 8.05
CA ALA A 236 -0.96 -14.41 7.52
C ALA A 236 -1.05 -14.34 5.98
N LEU A 237 -1.18 -13.13 5.43
CA LEU A 237 -1.16 -12.90 3.97
C LEU A 237 0.12 -13.44 3.35
N LEU A 238 1.28 -13.10 3.93
CA LEU A 238 2.59 -13.53 3.45
C LEU A 238 2.72 -15.05 3.47
N ARG A 239 2.34 -15.70 4.57
CA ARG A 239 2.42 -17.16 4.68
C ARG A 239 1.51 -17.88 3.70
N MET A 240 0.29 -17.38 3.49
CA MET A 240 -0.62 -17.91 2.47
C MET A 240 -0.04 -17.76 1.07
N ASP A 241 0.56 -16.60 0.80
CA ASP A 241 1.15 -16.29 -0.50
C ASP A 241 2.39 -17.14 -0.80
N PHE A 242 3.30 -17.31 0.16
CA PHE A 242 4.47 -18.18 0.05
C PHE A 242 4.09 -19.65 -0.18
N LYS A 243 3.08 -20.15 0.55
CA LYS A 243 2.56 -21.52 0.34
C LYS A 243 2.03 -21.72 -1.08
N ARG A 244 1.32 -20.72 -1.62
CA ARG A 244 0.79 -20.79 -2.99
C ARG A 244 1.91 -20.74 -4.03
N ASN A 245 2.89 -19.85 -3.86
CA ASN A 245 4.06 -19.77 -4.74
C ASN A 245 4.86 -21.08 -4.77
N ALA A 246 5.08 -21.68 -3.59
CA ALA A 246 5.73 -22.98 -3.47
C ALA A 246 4.95 -24.09 -4.19
N ALA A 247 3.62 -24.12 -4.05
CA ALA A 247 2.76 -25.09 -4.74
C ALA A 247 2.77 -24.94 -6.27
N LEU A 248 3.00 -23.71 -6.76
CA LEU A 248 3.16 -23.42 -8.19
C LEU A 248 4.58 -23.68 -8.72
N GLY A 249 5.54 -24.02 -7.86
CA GLY A 249 6.94 -24.24 -8.24
C GLY A 249 7.68 -22.97 -8.66
N ILE A 250 7.22 -21.79 -8.21
CA ILE A 250 7.84 -20.51 -8.56
C ILE A 250 9.04 -20.24 -7.65
N THR A 251 10.21 -20.03 -8.25
CA THR A 251 11.49 -19.88 -7.53
C THR A 251 12.30 -18.66 -7.94
N LYS A 252 11.87 -17.90 -8.96
CA LYS A 252 12.60 -16.77 -9.52
C LYS A 252 11.76 -15.51 -9.54
N SER A 253 12.31 -14.42 -9.02
CA SER A 253 11.78 -13.08 -9.15
C SER A 253 12.56 -12.36 -10.26
N CYS A 254 11.95 -11.84 -11.31
CA CYS A 254 10.51 -11.74 -11.59
C CYS A 254 10.02 -12.93 -12.44
N THR A 255 8.94 -13.61 -12.05
CA THR A 255 8.24 -14.56 -12.95
C THR A 255 6.88 -14.00 -13.31
N VAL A 256 6.58 -13.87 -14.60
CA VAL A 256 5.29 -13.41 -15.11
C VAL A 256 4.49 -14.60 -15.61
N ARG A 257 3.20 -14.65 -15.28
CA ARG A 257 2.24 -15.63 -15.78
C ARG A 257 1.03 -14.94 -16.38
N ILE A 258 0.53 -15.51 -17.47
CA ILE A 258 -0.72 -15.10 -18.11
C ILE A 258 -1.60 -16.32 -18.27
N ASN A 259 -2.87 -16.21 -17.90
CA ASN A 259 -3.84 -17.29 -17.97
C ASN A 259 -3.29 -18.57 -17.33
N GLU A 260 -2.73 -18.40 -16.12
CA GLU A 260 -2.13 -19.46 -15.31
C GLU A 260 -0.93 -20.17 -15.94
N LYS A 261 -0.36 -19.67 -17.03
CA LYS A 261 0.82 -20.25 -17.69
C LYS A 261 2.02 -19.33 -17.58
N LEU A 262 3.21 -19.92 -17.52
CA LEU A 262 4.47 -19.17 -17.56
C LEU A 262 4.53 -18.32 -18.85
N TRP A 263 4.78 -17.02 -18.70
CA TRP A 263 4.93 -16.08 -19.79
C TRP A 263 6.40 -15.75 -20.05
N CYS A 264 7.11 -15.31 -19.01
CA CYS A 264 8.50 -14.86 -19.09
C CYS A 264 9.10 -14.75 -17.68
N ILE A 265 10.39 -15.00 -17.56
CA ILE A 265 11.14 -14.85 -16.30
C ILE A 265 12.23 -13.80 -16.53
N ARG A 266 12.39 -12.85 -15.62
CA ARG A 266 13.59 -12.02 -15.55
C ARG A 266 14.50 -12.57 -14.46
N ASP A 267 15.72 -12.92 -14.84
CA ASP A 267 16.69 -13.52 -13.93
C ASP A 267 18.11 -13.14 -14.34
N ASN A 268 18.83 -12.50 -13.42
CA ASN A 268 20.16 -11.93 -13.65
C ASN A 268 20.14 -10.88 -14.77
N GLN A 269 19.19 -9.93 -14.69
CA GLN A 269 19.05 -8.79 -15.63
C GLN A 269 18.72 -9.18 -17.07
N GLU A 270 18.34 -10.43 -17.31
CA GLU A 270 18.01 -10.98 -18.63
C GLU A 270 16.62 -11.60 -18.61
N TRP A 271 15.89 -11.46 -19.71
CA TRP A 271 14.64 -12.19 -19.96
C TRP A 271 14.96 -13.62 -20.41
N LYS A 272 14.41 -14.61 -19.72
CA LYS A 272 14.66 -16.05 -19.86
C LYS A 272 13.34 -16.81 -19.82
N ASP A 273 13.32 -17.97 -20.48
CA ASP A 273 12.15 -18.86 -20.50
C ASP A 273 10.86 -18.15 -20.93
N CYS A 274 10.99 -17.27 -21.93
CA CYS A 274 9.92 -16.41 -22.39
C CYS A 274 9.26 -16.93 -23.67
N HIS A 275 7.97 -16.62 -23.82
CA HIS A 275 7.36 -16.59 -25.15
C HIS A 275 8.15 -15.63 -26.07
N PRO A 276 8.19 -15.82 -27.41
CA PRO A 276 8.84 -14.86 -28.31
C PRO A 276 8.31 -13.44 -28.09
N GLY A 277 9.21 -12.49 -27.83
CA GLY A 277 8.85 -11.11 -27.47
C GLY A 277 8.26 -10.94 -26.06
N GLY A 278 8.29 -11.96 -25.19
CA GLY A 278 7.62 -11.95 -23.89
C GLY A 278 8.13 -10.91 -22.89
N GLY A 279 9.37 -10.42 -23.08
CA GLY A 279 9.94 -9.30 -22.33
C GLY A 279 9.52 -7.92 -22.85
N GLU A 280 8.68 -7.84 -23.89
CA GLU A 280 8.22 -6.60 -24.50
C GLU A 280 6.77 -6.30 -24.09
N THR A 281 6.53 -5.06 -23.65
CA THR A 281 5.20 -4.59 -23.23
C THR A 281 4.14 -4.77 -24.31
N THR A 282 4.46 -4.49 -25.58
CA THR A 282 3.51 -4.61 -26.70
C THR A 282 3.02 -6.04 -26.87
N THR A 283 3.92 -7.01 -26.82
CA THR A 283 3.61 -8.44 -26.97
C THR A 283 2.72 -8.93 -25.81
N LEU A 284 3.02 -8.50 -24.58
CA LEU A 284 2.20 -8.79 -23.41
C LEU A 284 0.77 -8.24 -23.56
N VAL A 285 0.64 -6.99 -23.99
CA VAL A 285 -0.65 -6.32 -24.21
C VAL A 285 -1.45 -7.01 -25.33
N ASP A 286 -0.81 -7.37 -26.43
CA ASP A 286 -1.45 -8.06 -27.54
C ASP A 286 -1.99 -9.43 -27.14
N GLU A 287 -1.21 -10.20 -26.36
CA GLU A 287 -1.64 -11.50 -25.85
C GLU A 287 -2.82 -11.38 -24.88
N ILE A 288 -2.78 -10.43 -23.95
CA ILE A 288 -3.90 -10.16 -23.04
C ILE A 288 -5.17 -9.80 -23.83
N ASN A 289 -5.06 -8.89 -24.80
CA ASN A 289 -6.20 -8.50 -25.63
C ASN A 289 -6.75 -9.69 -26.45
N ARG A 290 -5.87 -10.59 -26.93
CA ARG A 290 -6.26 -11.81 -27.65
C ARG A 290 -7.03 -12.75 -26.74
N LEU A 291 -6.51 -13.05 -25.55
CA LEU A 291 -7.15 -13.92 -24.56
C LEU A 291 -8.49 -13.36 -24.07
N TYR A 292 -8.54 -12.06 -23.78
CA TYR A 292 -9.76 -11.38 -23.34
C TYR A 292 -10.89 -11.46 -24.38
N LYS A 293 -10.55 -11.32 -25.67
CA LYS A 293 -11.52 -11.49 -26.78
C LYS A 293 -11.98 -12.93 -26.95
N SER A 294 -11.14 -13.92 -26.65
CA SER A 294 -11.49 -15.35 -26.75
C SER A 294 -12.35 -15.86 -25.59
N ALA A 295 -12.38 -15.15 -24.47
CA ALA A 295 -13.19 -15.48 -23.28
C ALA A 295 -14.59 -14.83 -23.29
N ARG A 296 -14.91 -14.04 -24.31
CA ARG A 296 -16.21 -13.41 -24.57
C ARG A 296 -16.95 -14.14 -25.68
#